data_AF-A0A0A0HSS4-F1
#
_entry.id   AF-A0A0A0HSS4-F1
#
_cell.length_a   1.000
_cell.length_b   1.000
_cell.length_c   1.000
_cell.angle_alpha   90.00
_cell.angle_beta   90.00
_cell.angle_gamma   90.00
#
_symmetry.space_group_name_H-M   'P 1'
#
loop_
_entity.id
_entity.type
_entity.pdbx_description
1 polymer ?
#
loop_
_entity_poly.entity_id
_entity_poly.type
_entity_poly.pdbx_seq_one_letter_code
_entity_poly.pdbx_strand_id
1 'polypeptide(L)'
;MKQLFVPALLSISLLSACGGRTPDPVAEVQPGDSALNCTQLRGEITANTRAIEGLIKEQQTKTAQNIVAGTAGAFLLVPWFFMDMKGAAGDEARAYQRRNESLVSRYNGMACKPEMKLAKPTATAE
;
A
#
# COMPACT_ATOMS: atom_id res chain seq x y z
N MET A 1 -38.20 50.34 4.15
CA MET A 1 -39.05 49.13 4.13
C MET A 1 -38.84 48.48 2.77
N LYS A 2 -38.28 47.29 2.56
CA LYS A 2 -38.31 46.05 3.35
C LYS A 2 -37.08 45.24 2.90
N GLN A 3 -36.24 44.88 3.86
CA GLN A 3 -35.07 44.02 3.66
C GLN A 3 -35.60 42.60 3.37
N LEU A 4 -35.39 42.08 2.16
CA LEU A 4 -35.61 40.67 1.83
C LEU A 4 -34.37 39.89 2.23
N PHE A 5 -34.29 39.57 3.52
CA PHE A 5 -33.38 38.56 4.05
C PHE A 5 -33.96 37.17 3.76
N VAL A 6 -33.13 36.31 3.13
CA VAL A 6 -32.84 34.91 3.54
C VAL A 6 -34.00 33.88 3.43
N PRO A 7 -33.83 32.69 2.81
CA PRO A 7 -32.59 31.97 2.49
C PRO A 7 -32.59 31.31 1.08
N ALA A 8 -31.68 31.71 0.20
CA ALA A 8 -31.18 30.82 -0.87
C ALA A 8 -30.07 29.91 -0.33
N LEU A 9 -30.24 29.43 0.90
CA LEU A 9 -29.30 28.62 1.67
C LEU A 9 -29.86 27.20 1.79
N LEU A 10 -30.23 26.58 0.66
CA LEU A 10 -30.87 25.26 0.68
C LEU A 10 -30.46 24.36 -0.51
N SER A 11 -29.17 24.33 -0.86
CA SER A 11 -28.71 23.43 -1.93
C SER A 11 -27.31 22.82 -1.74
N ILE A 12 -26.69 22.89 -0.55
CA ILE A 12 -25.30 22.41 -0.36
C ILE A 12 -25.19 20.99 0.24
N SER A 13 -26.27 20.37 0.66
CA SER A 13 -26.17 19.17 1.50
C SER A 13 -26.67 17.93 0.76
N LEU A 14 -25.85 17.28 -0.09
CA LEU A 14 -26.04 15.85 -0.46
C LEU A 14 -24.94 15.18 -1.32
N LEU A 15 -23.74 15.76 -1.49
CA LEU A 15 -22.58 14.94 -1.88
C LEU A 15 -21.84 14.44 -0.64
N SER A 16 -22.57 13.77 0.26
CA SER A 16 -21.93 12.83 1.18
C SER A 16 -21.42 11.67 0.33
N ALA A 17 -20.16 11.76 -0.09
CA ALA A 17 -19.44 10.67 -0.70
C ALA A 17 -19.28 9.52 0.32
N CYS A 18 -20.35 8.75 0.53
CA CYS A 18 -20.29 7.39 1.08
C CYS A 18 -19.75 6.41 0.02
N GLY A 19 -18.69 6.81 -0.68
CA GLY A 19 -18.10 6.06 -1.79
C GLY A 19 -16.81 5.33 -1.43
N GLY A 20 -16.39 5.36 -0.16
CA GLY A 20 -15.18 4.69 0.32
C GLY A 20 -15.50 3.73 1.45
N ARG A 21 -14.94 2.52 1.38
CA ARG A 21 -14.90 1.61 2.54
C ARG A 21 -13.95 2.17 3.60
N THR A 22 -14.15 1.80 4.86
CA THR A 22 -13.17 2.07 5.92
C THR A 22 -11.92 1.22 5.67
N PRO A 23 -10.70 1.76 5.77
CA PRO A 23 -9.49 0.97 5.70
C PRO A 23 -9.39 -0.04 6.85
N ASP A 24 -8.90 -1.23 6.54
CA ASP A 24 -8.51 -2.29 7.48
C ASP A 24 -7.01 -2.63 7.30
N PRO A 25 -6.12 -1.74 7.80
CA PRO A 25 -4.69 -1.87 7.57
C PRO A 25 -4.09 -3.03 8.37
N VAL A 26 -3.27 -3.84 7.71
CA VAL A 26 -2.47 -4.88 8.38
C VAL A 26 -1.46 -4.26 9.36
N ALA A 27 -1.21 -4.96 10.47
CA ALA A 27 -0.13 -4.60 11.38
C ALA A 27 1.24 -4.77 10.70
N GLU A 28 2.13 -3.80 10.93
CA GLU A 28 3.51 -3.83 10.41
C GLU A 28 4.29 -5.05 10.92
N VAL A 29 4.07 -5.42 12.19
CA VAL A 29 4.61 -6.63 12.82
C VAL A 29 3.44 -7.43 13.38
N GLN A 30 3.39 -8.72 13.08
CA GLN A 30 2.37 -9.65 13.56
C GLN A 30 2.93 -10.61 14.61
N PRO A 31 2.08 -11.10 15.53
CA PRO A 31 2.43 -12.20 16.42
C PRO A 31 2.91 -13.41 15.62
N GLY A 32 4.05 -13.99 16.01
CA GLY A 32 4.63 -15.15 15.32
C GLY A 32 5.61 -14.80 14.21
N ASP A 33 5.73 -13.54 13.79
CA ASP A 33 6.74 -13.12 12.81
C ASP A 33 8.15 -13.51 13.26
N SER A 34 8.43 -13.47 14.56
CA SER A 34 9.72 -13.87 15.16
C SER A 34 10.06 -15.36 15.05
N ALA A 35 9.08 -16.22 14.75
CA ALA A 35 9.26 -17.66 14.60
C ALA A 35 9.43 -18.10 13.13
N LEU A 36 9.17 -17.21 12.16
CA LEU A 36 9.24 -17.56 10.74
C LEU A 36 10.69 -17.86 10.30
N ASN A 37 10.86 -18.89 9.50
CA ASN A 37 12.12 -19.20 8.80
C ASN A 37 12.25 -18.45 7.46
N CYS A 38 13.40 -18.53 6.80
CA CYS A 38 13.68 -17.82 5.54
C CYS A 38 12.64 -18.08 4.44
N THR A 39 12.19 -19.33 4.30
CA THR A 39 11.19 -19.73 3.28
C THR A 39 9.82 -19.13 3.60
N GLN A 40 9.43 -19.17 4.88
CA GLN A 40 8.18 -18.59 5.34
C GLN A 40 8.17 -17.06 5.21
N LEU A 41 9.25 -16.40 5.59
CA LEU A 41 9.42 -14.95 5.39
C LEU A 41 9.27 -14.56 3.92
N ARG A 42 9.91 -15.30 3.01
CA ARG A 42 9.75 -15.08 1.57
C ARG A 42 8.30 -15.27 1.11
N GLY A 43 7.62 -16.28 1.67
CA GLY A 43 6.21 -16.54 1.41
C GLY A 43 5.32 -15.36 1.83
N GLU A 44 5.49 -14.87 3.07
CA GLU A 44 4.77 -13.71 3.60
C GLU A 44 5.00 -12.45 2.75
N ILE A 45 6.25 -12.16 2.41
CA ILE A 45 6.60 -11.00 1.57
C ILE A 45 5.90 -11.09 0.21
N THR A 46 5.89 -12.29 -0.40
CA THR A 46 5.21 -12.53 -1.68
C THR A 46 3.69 -12.40 -1.56
N ALA A 47 3.10 -12.89 -0.47
CA ALA A 47 1.67 -12.79 -0.21
C ALA A 47 1.23 -11.33 -0.03
N ASN A 48 1.97 -10.56 0.76
CA ASN A 48 1.74 -9.13 0.95
C ASN A 48 1.87 -8.35 -0.36
N THR A 49 2.87 -8.67 -1.20
CA THR A 49 3.01 -8.05 -2.54
C THR A 49 1.80 -8.34 -3.43
N ARG A 50 1.24 -9.55 -3.40
CA ARG A 50 0.00 -9.86 -4.13
C ARG A 50 -1.21 -9.11 -3.59
N ALA A 51 -1.29 -8.92 -2.26
CA ALA A 51 -2.36 -8.13 -1.65
C ALA A 51 -2.30 -6.68 -2.15
N ILE A 52 -1.10 -6.09 -2.17
CA ILE A 52 -0.84 -4.76 -2.75
C ILE A 52 -1.30 -4.69 -4.21
N GLU A 53 -0.94 -5.66 -5.06
CA GLU A 53 -1.40 -5.71 -6.45
C GLU A 53 -2.93 -5.76 -6.57
N GLY A 54 -3.62 -6.46 -5.66
CA GLY A 54 -5.07 -6.49 -5.58
C GLY A 54 -5.68 -5.13 -5.27
N LEU A 55 -5.13 -4.42 -4.27
CA LEU A 55 -5.57 -3.09 -3.86
C LEU A 55 -5.36 -2.03 -4.96
N ILE A 56 -4.31 -2.18 -5.75
CA ILE A 56 -4.04 -1.31 -6.91
C ILE A 56 -5.06 -1.53 -8.02
N LYS A 57 -5.43 -2.78 -8.26
CA LYS A 57 -6.50 -3.14 -9.21
C LYS A 57 -7.85 -2.62 -8.75
N GLU A 58 -8.13 -2.62 -7.44
CA GLU A 58 -9.35 -2.02 -6.85
C GLU A 58 -9.48 -0.53 -7.22
N GLN A 59 -8.37 0.21 -7.21
CA GLN A 59 -8.32 1.63 -7.60
C GLN A 59 -8.32 1.88 -9.12
N GLN A 60 -8.37 0.83 -9.96
CA GLN A 60 -8.30 0.91 -11.44
C GLN A 60 -7.15 1.78 -11.98
N THR A 61 -6.05 1.92 -11.24
CA THR A 61 -4.90 2.68 -11.73
C THR A 61 -4.23 1.93 -12.87
N LYS A 62 -3.88 2.63 -13.97
CA LYS A 62 -3.17 2.04 -15.12
C LYS A 62 -1.75 1.57 -14.77
N THR A 63 -1.32 1.78 -13.53
CA THR A 63 0.05 1.65 -13.04
C THR A 63 0.37 0.26 -12.47
N ALA A 64 -0.57 -0.70 -12.54
CA ALA A 64 -0.40 -2.07 -12.01
C ALA A 64 0.67 -2.91 -12.72
N GLN A 65 1.16 -2.49 -13.90
CA GLN A 65 2.04 -3.31 -14.74
C GLN A 65 3.50 -3.35 -14.27
N ASN A 66 3.95 -2.42 -13.42
CA ASN A 66 5.36 -2.30 -13.02
C ASN A 66 5.70 -2.90 -11.65
N ILE A 67 4.71 -3.48 -10.96
CA ILE A 67 4.93 -4.07 -9.61
C ILE A 67 5.41 -5.51 -9.68
N VAL A 68 5.20 -6.16 -10.82
CA VAL A 68 5.63 -7.53 -11.06
C VAL A 68 7.04 -7.53 -11.66
N ALA A 69 8.06 -7.40 -10.82
CA ALA A 69 9.44 -7.75 -11.18
C ALA A 69 10.08 -8.65 -10.11
N GLY A 70 9.34 -9.68 -9.69
CA GLY A 70 9.79 -10.69 -8.71
C GLY A 70 10.72 -11.77 -9.28
N THR A 71 11.29 -11.60 -10.48
CA THR A 71 12.12 -12.62 -11.14
C THR A 71 13.60 -12.58 -10.74
N ALA A 72 14.06 -11.57 -10.00
CA ALA A 72 15.48 -11.38 -9.65
C ALA A 72 15.78 -11.22 -8.14
N GLY A 73 14.83 -11.52 -7.24
CA GLY A 73 15.02 -11.30 -5.80
C GLY A 73 14.89 -9.83 -5.35
N ALA A 74 14.57 -8.93 -6.30
CA ALA A 74 14.12 -7.58 -6.01
C ALA A 74 12.60 -7.59 -5.79
N PHE A 75 12.15 -7.05 -4.66
CA PHE A 75 10.74 -6.75 -4.44
C PHE A 75 10.56 -5.24 -4.65
N LEU A 76 9.86 -4.87 -5.72
CA LEU A 76 9.56 -3.47 -6.04
C LEU A 76 8.36 -2.99 -5.19
N LEU A 77 8.64 -2.23 -4.12
CA LEU A 77 7.64 -1.50 -3.34
C LEU A 77 7.87 0.00 -3.54
N VAL A 78 7.69 0.50 -4.77
CA VAL A 78 8.04 1.89 -5.09
C VAL A 78 7.02 2.84 -4.44
N PRO A 79 7.44 3.76 -3.55
CA PRO A 79 6.54 4.68 -2.85
C PRO A 79 5.72 5.58 -3.80
N TRP A 80 6.28 5.92 -4.97
CA TRP A 80 5.59 6.72 -5.98
C TRP A 80 4.31 6.03 -6.51
N PHE A 81 4.27 4.70 -6.57
CA PHE A 81 3.09 3.96 -7.04
C PHE A 81 1.87 4.15 -6.12
N PHE A 82 2.07 4.51 -4.86
CA PHE A 82 0.99 4.68 -3.87
C PHE A 82 0.59 6.12 -3.60
N MET A 83 1.27 7.12 -4.18
CA MET A 83 0.97 8.53 -3.86
C MET A 83 -0.38 9.01 -4.40
N ASP A 84 -0.87 8.42 -5.49
CA ASP A 84 -2.21 8.73 -6.03
C ASP A 84 -3.28 7.75 -5.52
N MET A 85 -2.89 6.69 -4.80
CA MET A 85 -3.85 5.81 -4.13
C MET A 85 -4.40 6.48 -2.86
N LYS A 86 -5.60 7.05 -2.99
CA LYS A 86 -6.36 7.67 -1.91
C LYS A 86 -7.42 6.72 -1.35
N GLY A 87 -7.85 6.96 -0.12
CA GLY A 87 -8.85 6.12 0.54
C GLY A 87 -8.32 4.74 0.95
N ALA A 88 -9.23 3.84 1.29
CA ALA A 88 -8.89 2.60 1.98
C ALA A 88 -7.84 1.72 1.29
N ALA A 89 -7.98 1.52 -0.02
CA ALA A 89 -7.02 0.71 -0.77
C ALA A 89 -5.58 1.26 -0.71
N GLY A 90 -5.43 2.60 -0.67
CA GLY A 90 -4.12 3.23 -0.52
C GLY A 90 -3.54 3.07 0.88
N ASP A 91 -4.37 3.22 1.91
CA ASP A 91 -3.95 3.04 3.31
C ASP A 91 -3.51 1.60 3.60
N GLU A 92 -4.25 0.64 3.09
CA GLU A 92 -3.93 -0.79 3.21
C GLU A 92 -2.69 -1.17 2.41
N ALA A 93 -2.52 -0.63 1.21
CA ALA A 93 -1.33 -0.90 0.40
C ALA A 93 -0.06 -0.37 1.09
N ARG A 94 -0.13 0.82 1.70
CA ARG A 94 0.95 1.38 2.53
C ARG A 94 1.21 0.52 3.78
N ALA A 95 0.18 -0.06 4.38
CA ALA A 95 0.33 -0.96 5.52
C ALA A 95 1.07 -2.25 5.14
N TYR A 96 0.68 -2.90 4.03
CA TYR A 96 1.39 -4.06 3.50
C TYR A 96 2.83 -3.72 3.09
N GLN A 97 3.08 -2.53 2.56
CA GLN A 97 4.44 -2.07 2.25
C GLN A 97 5.30 -2.02 3.51
N ARG A 98 4.87 -1.31 4.57
CA ARG A 98 5.64 -1.23 5.82
C ARG A 98 5.88 -2.60 6.44
N ARG A 99 4.87 -3.48 6.40
CA ARG A 99 5.02 -4.88 6.83
C ARG A 99 6.14 -5.57 6.05
N ASN A 100 6.17 -5.44 4.73
CA ASN A 100 7.25 -6.03 3.92
C ASN A 100 8.63 -5.41 4.22
N GLU A 101 8.71 -4.11 4.53
CA GLU A 101 9.97 -3.49 4.95
C GLU A 101 10.51 -4.13 6.23
N SER A 102 9.64 -4.37 7.21
CA SER A 102 9.97 -5.08 8.46
C SER A 102 10.38 -6.54 8.21
N LEU A 103 9.62 -7.28 7.40
CA LEU A 103 9.92 -8.68 7.09
C LEU A 103 11.21 -8.84 6.28
N VAL A 104 11.52 -7.92 5.36
CA VAL A 104 12.78 -7.91 4.60
C VAL A 104 13.95 -7.58 5.54
N SER A 105 13.80 -6.62 6.44
CA SER A 105 14.81 -6.32 7.47
C SER A 105 15.14 -7.57 8.30
N ARG A 106 14.11 -8.28 8.77
CA ARG A 106 14.28 -9.56 9.48
C ARG A 106 14.94 -10.64 8.62
N TYR A 107 14.46 -10.81 7.39
CA TYR A 107 15.00 -11.78 6.44
C TYR A 107 16.49 -11.56 6.17
N ASN A 108 16.92 -10.30 5.99
CA ASN A 108 18.32 -9.95 5.75
C ASN A 108 19.17 -9.98 7.03
N GLY A 109 18.55 -9.76 8.20
CA GLY A 109 19.21 -9.97 9.50
C GLY A 109 19.44 -11.45 9.82
N MET A 110 18.73 -12.35 9.15
CA MET A 110 19.00 -13.78 9.15
C MET A 110 20.00 -14.13 8.04
N ALA A 111 20.74 -15.23 8.17
CA ALA A 111 21.66 -15.72 7.13
C ALA A 111 20.93 -16.30 5.89
N CYS A 112 19.77 -15.75 5.53
CA CYS A 112 18.95 -16.17 4.42
C CYS A 112 19.59 -15.78 3.07
N LYS A 113 19.36 -16.60 2.04
CA LYS A 113 19.89 -16.38 0.69
C LYS A 113 18.83 -16.58 -0.40
N PRO A 114 18.86 -15.79 -1.49
CA PRO A 114 19.67 -14.57 -1.66
C PRO A 114 19.16 -13.42 -0.76
N GLU A 115 20.00 -12.41 -0.50
CA GLU A 115 19.58 -11.18 0.18
C GLU A 115 18.41 -10.52 -0.59
N MET A 116 17.42 -10.02 0.12
CA MET A 116 16.28 -9.32 -0.49
C MET A 116 16.53 -7.82 -0.45
N LYS A 117 16.35 -7.15 -1.60
CA LYS A 117 16.44 -5.69 -1.65
C LYS A 117 15.06 -5.09 -1.82
N LEU A 118 14.72 -4.17 -0.93
CA LEU A 118 13.64 -3.22 -1.14
C LEU A 118 14.10 -2.27 -2.24
N ALA A 119 13.34 -2.18 -3.32
CA ALA A 119 13.64 -1.19 -4.33
C ALA A 119 13.26 0.21 -3.81
N LYS A 120 14.26 0.95 -3.37
CA LYS A 120 14.15 2.39 -3.14
C LYS A 120 13.93 3.05 -4.52
N PRO A 121 13.08 4.10 -4.63
CA PRO A 121 12.91 4.79 -5.89
C PRO A 121 14.28 5.26 -6.39
N THR A 122 14.65 4.82 -7.59
CA THR A 122 15.67 5.53 -8.37
C THR A 122 15.08 6.90 -8.62
N ALA A 123 15.68 7.93 -8.03
CA ALA A 123 15.45 9.29 -8.49
C ALA A 123 16.00 9.36 -9.92
N THR A 124 15.19 9.01 -10.91
CA THR A 124 15.41 9.53 -12.25
C THR A 124 14.98 10.99 -12.16
N ALA A 125 15.94 11.82 -11.77
CA ALA A 125 15.95 13.21 -12.19
C ALA A 125 16.00 13.21 -13.73
N GLU A 126 15.28 14.17 -14.29
CA GLU A 126 15.24 14.61 -15.70
C GLU A 126 14.33 13.82 -16.67
#